data_AF-A0A1F9S5I4-F1
#
_entry.id   AF-A0A1F9S5I4-F1
#
_cell.length_a   1.000
_cell.length_b   1.000
_cell.length_c   1.000
_cell.angle_alpha   90.00
_cell.angle_beta   90.00
_cell.angle_gamma   90.00
#
_symmetry.space_group_name_H-M   'P 1'
#
loop_
_entity.id
_entity.type
_entity.pdbx_description
1 polymer ?
#
loop_
_entity_poly.entity_id
_entity_poly.type
_entity_poly.pdbx_seq_one_letter_code
_entity_poly.pdbx_strand_id
1 'polypeptide(L)'
;MSAEKLGLRVETKMQNWQLLQGRLTAAKWLSLGEPEVAREVLELESDPMYHEIAYAPGSDRTILRRRRWPASGIHSGFYELNEDMLSGGGDGDIQDILRDKKGLLALIRRIGIEKFEKYFLYGEDGCSAAEIAEAVGLKEDVVRRIISLVLTVGARSEFCRPVPAPAARGIRYHCIAVIEQDPRDAENLYFRFLTPHWARGRYLVDYERLEEWKRERRLNAGERRRLRQVLKRLELLNMRQDTLFQILSRITTEQTSFLRTREDWRRRPLSLRELARRIGVSPSTVSRAISNRSVVAPWGAEIPLKSLLTGQRVVMLSILSYWAAHGRVGRKVTDEELMRCLAQEAGITVSRRTVNECRRRLK
;
A
#
# COMPACT_ATOMS: atom_id res chain seq x y z
N MET A 1 16.45 50.55 1.67
CA MET A 1 16.63 49.30 2.46
C MET A 1 15.37 48.74 3.14
N SER A 2 14.18 49.38 3.08
CA SER A 2 12.96 48.90 3.78
C SER A 2 12.04 48.03 2.91
N ALA A 3 11.93 48.31 1.61
CA ALA A 3 11.03 47.59 0.70
C ALA A 3 11.53 46.18 0.32
N GLU A 4 12.82 45.99 0.05
CA GLU A 4 13.41 44.67 -0.25
C GLU A 4 13.28 43.67 0.91
N LYS A 5 13.48 44.13 2.16
CA LYS A 5 13.32 43.28 3.34
C LYS A 5 11.86 42.87 3.57
N LEU A 6 10.89 43.71 3.19
CA LEU A 6 9.47 43.34 3.19
C LEU A 6 9.14 42.34 2.08
N GLY A 7 9.63 42.55 0.86
CA GLY A 7 9.45 41.64 -0.28
C GLY A 7 9.96 40.23 0.01
N LEU A 8 11.21 40.12 0.49
CA LEU A 8 11.82 38.85 0.89
C LEU A 8 11.02 38.14 2.01
N ARG A 9 10.46 38.89 2.97
CA ARG A 9 9.69 38.32 4.09
C ARG A 9 8.30 37.84 3.66
N VAL A 10 7.70 38.47 2.65
CA VAL A 10 6.42 38.04 2.05
C VAL A 10 6.63 36.82 1.16
N GLU A 11 7.67 36.79 0.32
CA GLU A 11 8.03 35.63 -0.49
C GLU A 11 8.36 34.40 0.37
N THR A 12 9.15 34.58 1.43
CA THR A 12 9.48 33.49 2.37
C THR A 12 8.22 32.96 3.07
N LYS A 13 7.27 33.84 3.43
CA LYS A 13 5.97 33.44 4.01
C LYS A 13 5.11 32.69 2.99
N MET A 14 5.04 33.14 1.75
CA MET A 14 4.30 32.47 0.67
C MET A 14 4.89 31.10 0.34
N GLN A 15 6.22 30.97 0.24
CA GLN A 15 6.90 29.69 0.04
C GLN A 15 6.64 28.73 1.20
N ASN A 16 6.73 29.20 2.45
CA ASN A 16 6.39 28.40 3.63
C ASN A 16 4.92 27.97 3.64
N TRP A 17 4.00 28.83 3.22
CA TRP A 17 2.57 28.52 3.11
C TRP A 17 2.29 27.47 2.03
N GLN A 18 2.92 27.59 0.85
CA GLN A 18 2.83 26.60 -0.22
C GLN A 18 3.40 25.25 0.20
N LEU A 19 4.53 25.24 0.91
CA LEU A 19 5.13 24.02 1.47
C LEU A 19 4.19 23.37 2.50
N LEU A 20 3.56 24.17 3.37
CA LEU A 20 2.58 23.71 4.34
C LEU A 20 1.34 23.12 3.66
N GLN A 21 0.78 23.81 2.66
CA GLN A 21 -0.33 23.30 1.86
C GLN A 21 0.04 22.00 1.14
N GLY A 22 1.26 21.89 0.60
CA GLY A 22 1.79 20.66 0.01
C GLY A 22 1.83 19.52 1.03
N ARG A 23 2.33 19.78 2.24
CA ARG A 23 2.37 18.79 3.34
C ARG A 23 0.99 18.37 3.83
N LEU A 24 0.05 19.31 3.93
CA LEU A 24 -1.35 19.02 4.30
C LEU A 24 -2.03 18.17 3.23
N THR A 25 -1.80 18.48 1.95
CA THR A 25 -2.33 17.70 0.83
C THR A 25 -1.77 16.29 0.85
N ALA A 26 -0.44 16.13 0.97
CA ALA A 26 0.21 14.83 1.10
C ALA A 26 -0.35 14.03 2.31
N ALA A 27 -0.55 14.68 3.45
CA ALA A 27 -1.14 14.06 4.63
C ALA A 27 -2.58 13.58 4.41
N LYS A 28 -3.39 14.36 3.71
CA LYS A 28 -4.76 13.96 3.31
C LYS A 28 -4.70 12.69 2.46
N TRP A 29 -3.89 12.68 1.40
CA TRP A 29 -3.75 11.54 0.49
C TRP A 29 -3.31 10.26 1.19
N LEU A 30 -2.41 10.32 2.18
CA LEU A 30 -1.98 9.15 2.96
C LEU A 30 -3.09 8.59 3.87
N SER A 31 -4.03 9.45 4.26
CA SER A 31 -5.11 9.11 5.18
C SER A 31 -6.37 8.60 4.47
N LEU A 32 -6.50 8.82 3.16
CA LEU A 32 -7.65 8.33 2.36
C LEU A 32 -7.84 6.82 2.49
N GLY A 33 -9.10 6.39 2.58
CA GLY A 33 -9.50 4.99 2.55
C GLY A 33 -9.32 4.39 1.15
N GLU A 34 -9.33 3.06 1.06
CA GLU A 34 -9.13 2.37 -0.23
C GLU A 34 -10.24 2.67 -1.27
N PRO A 35 -11.54 2.74 -0.90
CA PRO A 35 -12.59 3.20 -1.81
C PRO A 35 -12.40 4.63 -2.32
N GLU A 36 -11.89 5.53 -1.48
CA GLU A 36 -11.65 6.93 -1.85
C GLU A 36 -10.50 7.04 -2.85
N VAL A 37 -9.41 6.30 -2.62
CA VAL A 37 -8.27 6.28 -3.54
C VAL A 37 -8.65 5.67 -4.88
N ALA A 38 -9.47 4.63 -4.90
CA ALA A 38 -9.94 4.06 -6.15
C ALA A 38 -10.80 5.03 -6.96
N ARG A 39 -11.65 5.83 -6.31
CA ARG A 39 -12.40 6.93 -6.96
C ARG A 39 -11.44 7.97 -7.53
N GLU A 40 -10.45 8.40 -6.76
CA GLU A 40 -9.43 9.34 -7.22
C GLU A 40 -8.64 8.80 -8.44
N VAL A 41 -8.31 7.50 -8.45
CA VAL A 41 -7.67 6.84 -9.59
C VAL A 41 -8.60 6.82 -10.79
N LEU A 42 -9.87 6.45 -10.62
CA LEU A 42 -10.85 6.40 -11.70
C LEU A 42 -11.07 7.79 -12.32
N GLU A 43 -11.27 8.81 -11.50
CA GLU A 43 -11.42 10.20 -11.95
C GLU A 43 -10.18 10.73 -12.66
N LEU A 44 -8.99 10.37 -12.17
CA LEU A 44 -7.73 10.76 -12.80
C LEU A 44 -7.56 10.09 -14.16
N GLU A 45 -7.79 8.77 -14.24
CA GLU A 45 -7.62 8.00 -15.47
C GLU A 45 -8.71 8.27 -16.50
N SER A 46 -9.86 8.81 -16.09
CA SER A 46 -10.94 9.27 -16.99
C SER A 46 -10.75 10.71 -17.47
N ASP A 47 -9.74 11.44 -16.99
CA ASP A 47 -9.51 12.82 -17.38
C ASP A 47 -8.99 12.90 -18.83
N PRO A 48 -9.61 13.70 -19.73
CA PRO A 48 -9.12 13.93 -21.08
C PRO A 48 -7.63 14.27 -21.17
N MET A 49 -7.11 15.11 -20.26
CA MET A 49 -5.69 15.47 -20.22
C MET A 49 -4.82 14.28 -19.81
N TYR A 50 -5.32 13.37 -18.97
CA TYR A 50 -4.64 12.11 -18.68
C TYR A 50 -4.58 11.23 -19.93
N HIS A 51 -5.69 11.08 -20.66
CA HIS A 51 -5.73 10.28 -21.87
C HIS A 51 -4.77 10.80 -22.94
N GLU A 52 -4.68 12.12 -23.10
CA GLU A 52 -3.78 12.75 -24.07
C GLU A 52 -2.31 12.47 -23.80
N ILE A 53 -1.88 12.43 -22.53
CA ILE A 53 -0.48 12.12 -22.18
C ILE A 53 -0.21 10.62 -22.06
N ALA A 54 -1.21 9.81 -21.69
CA ALA A 54 -1.07 8.36 -21.60
C ALA A 54 -1.08 7.69 -22.98
N TYR A 55 -1.90 8.20 -23.91
CA TYR A 55 -2.19 7.58 -25.20
C TYR A 55 -1.87 8.52 -26.37
N ALA A 56 -0.88 9.41 -26.23
CA ALA A 56 -0.49 10.35 -27.27
C ALA A 56 -0.21 9.62 -28.60
N PRO A 57 -0.98 9.88 -29.68
CA PRO A 57 -0.78 9.19 -30.96
C PRO A 57 0.53 9.63 -31.61
N GLY A 58 1.30 8.67 -32.14
CA GLY A 58 2.47 8.94 -32.99
C GLY A 58 3.85 8.78 -32.35
N SER A 59 3.97 8.21 -31.15
CA SER A 59 5.28 7.81 -30.61
C SER A 59 5.26 6.36 -30.15
N ASP A 60 6.25 5.58 -30.58
CA ASP A 60 6.49 4.17 -30.23
C ASP A 60 6.70 3.93 -28.71
N ARG A 61 6.55 4.97 -27.88
CA ARG A 61 6.75 4.95 -26.44
C ARG A 61 5.95 6.08 -25.78
N THR A 62 5.04 5.74 -24.88
CA THR A 62 4.10 6.64 -24.16
C THR A 62 4.78 7.64 -23.18
N ILE A 63 4.25 8.87 -23.03
CA ILE A 63 4.72 9.87 -22.03
C ILE A 63 4.42 9.40 -20.60
N LEU A 64 3.25 8.79 -20.41
CA LEU A 64 2.79 8.30 -19.13
C LEU A 64 2.50 6.79 -19.23
N ARG A 65 3.10 6.00 -18.34
CA ARG A 65 2.84 4.56 -18.21
C ARG A 65 2.72 4.10 -16.77
N ARG A 66 2.13 2.94 -16.55
CA ARG A 66 2.18 2.23 -15.26
C ARG A 66 3.41 1.33 -15.20
N ARG A 67 3.98 1.16 -14.01
CA ARG A 67 4.99 0.15 -13.72
C ARG A 67 4.66 -0.55 -12.42
N ARG A 68 4.49 -1.87 -12.50
CA ARG A 68 4.27 -2.74 -11.36
C ARG A 68 5.46 -2.74 -10.40
N TRP A 69 5.22 -2.99 -9.12
CA TRP A 69 6.30 -3.23 -8.19
C TRP A 69 6.91 -4.62 -8.42
N PRO A 70 8.24 -4.80 -8.29
CA PRO A 70 8.85 -6.12 -8.36
C PRO A 70 8.19 -7.08 -7.37
N ALA A 71 7.88 -8.30 -7.83
CA ALA A 71 7.20 -9.33 -7.03
C ALA A 71 5.84 -8.91 -6.41
N SER A 72 5.21 -7.84 -6.92
CA SER A 72 3.83 -7.51 -6.54
C SER A 72 2.85 -8.11 -7.53
N GLY A 73 1.89 -8.87 -7.00
CA GLY A 73 0.76 -9.40 -7.75
C GLY A 73 -0.53 -9.15 -6.99
N ILE A 74 -1.65 -9.33 -7.67
CA ILE A 74 -2.94 -9.44 -7.00
C ILE A 74 -3.09 -10.84 -6.40
N HIS A 75 -3.72 -10.93 -5.25
CA HIS A 75 -4.02 -12.21 -4.61
C HIS A 75 -5.13 -12.97 -5.37
N SER A 76 -5.09 -14.31 -5.38
CA SER A 76 -6.04 -15.14 -6.13
C SER A 76 -7.50 -14.91 -5.73
N GLY A 77 -7.73 -14.57 -4.46
CA GLY A 77 -9.05 -14.23 -3.92
C GLY A 77 -9.78 -13.09 -4.64
N PHE A 78 -9.09 -12.26 -5.44
CA PHE A 78 -9.76 -11.32 -6.34
C PHE A 78 -10.57 -12.02 -7.44
N TYR A 79 -10.05 -13.13 -7.97
CA TYR A 79 -10.66 -13.95 -9.02
C TYR A 79 -11.70 -14.95 -8.51
N GLU A 80 -11.90 -15.00 -7.19
CA GLU A 80 -12.82 -15.92 -6.53
C GLU A 80 -14.09 -15.20 -6.06
N LEU A 81 -15.22 -15.91 -6.07
CA LEU A 81 -16.45 -15.46 -5.43
C LEU A 81 -16.43 -15.92 -3.98
N ASN A 82 -16.52 -14.97 -3.05
CA ASN A 82 -16.67 -15.28 -1.64
C ASN A 82 -18.17 -15.26 -1.30
N GLU A 83 -18.84 -16.41 -1.44
CA GLU A 83 -20.30 -16.54 -1.27
C GLU A 83 -20.73 -16.36 0.19
N ASP A 84 -19.87 -16.67 1.15
CA ASP A 84 -20.14 -16.52 2.60
C ASP A 84 -20.37 -15.06 3.03
N MET A 85 -19.95 -14.09 2.20
CA MET A 85 -20.22 -12.66 2.40
C MET A 85 -21.71 -12.29 2.17
N LEU A 86 -22.51 -13.17 1.57
CA LEU A 86 -23.95 -13.01 1.38
C LEU A 86 -24.74 -13.14 2.70
N SER A 87 -24.16 -13.82 3.69
CA SER A 87 -24.80 -14.17 4.97
C SER A 87 -24.84 -13.00 5.96
N GLY A 88 -23.94 -12.02 5.80
CA GLY A 88 -23.86 -10.83 6.64
C GLY A 88 -24.75 -9.74 6.06
N GLY A 89 -25.99 -9.62 6.58
CA GLY A 89 -27.00 -8.65 6.15
C GLY A 89 -26.41 -7.28 5.81
N GLY A 90 -26.33 -6.99 4.51
CA GLY A 90 -25.70 -5.79 3.97
C GLY A 90 -26.68 -4.97 3.16
N ASP A 91 -26.56 -3.65 3.33
CA ASP A 91 -27.20 -2.54 2.60
C ASP A 91 -27.34 -2.79 1.09
N GLY A 92 -28.36 -2.22 0.44
CA GLY A 92 -28.72 -2.50 -0.97
C GLY A 92 -27.55 -2.37 -1.96
N ASP A 93 -26.66 -1.39 -1.73
CA ASP A 93 -25.44 -1.15 -2.51
C ASP A 93 -24.48 -2.36 -2.58
N ILE A 94 -24.49 -3.24 -1.56
CA ILE A 94 -23.63 -4.43 -1.53
C ILE A 94 -24.13 -5.47 -2.52
N GLN A 95 -25.45 -5.62 -2.67
CA GLN A 95 -26.03 -6.59 -3.59
C GLN A 95 -25.77 -6.23 -5.04
N ASP A 96 -25.85 -4.95 -5.39
CA ASP A 96 -25.57 -4.49 -6.76
C ASP A 96 -24.11 -4.71 -7.14
N ILE A 97 -23.17 -4.42 -6.24
CA ILE A 97 -21.75 -4.64 -6.51
C ILE A 97 -21.39 -6.13 -6.57
N LEU A 98 -22.09 -6.97 -5.81
CA LEU A 98 -21.95 -8.42 -5.92
C LEU A 98 -22.44 -8.95 -7.28
N ARG A 99 -23.54 -8.41 -7.80
CA ARG A 99 -24.00 -8.72 -9.17
C ARG A 99 -22.95 -8.28 -10.18
N ASP A 100 -22.40 -7.09 -10.03
CA ASP A 100 -21.35 -6.61 -10.91
C ASP A 100 -20.09 -7.48 -10.81
N LYS A 101 -19.65 -7.89 -9.61
CA LYS A 101 -18.52 -8.82 -9.44
C LYS A 101 -18.76 -10.16 -10.12
N LYS A 102 -19.97 -10.73 -10.00
CA LYS A 102 -20.35 -11.97 -10.72
C LYS A 102 -20.23 -11.79 -12.23
N GLY A 103 -20.74 -10.68 -12.76
CA GLY A 103 -20.62 -10.33 -14.17
C GLY A 103 -19.16 -10.17 -14.61
N LEU A 104 -18.35 -9.48 -13.81
CA LEU A 104 -16.91 -9.29 -14.06
C LEU A 104 -16.18 -10.63 -14.12
N LEU A 105 -16.44 -11.54 -13.20
CA LEU A 105 -15.78 -12.85 -13.16
C LEU A 105 -16.17 -13.73 -14.35
N ALA A 106 -17.42 -13.66 -14.82
CA ALA A 106 -17.81 -14.32 -16.07
C ALA A 106 -17.04 -13.75 -17.27
N LEU A 107 -16.83 -12.42 -17.33
CA LEU A 107 -16.01 -11.79 -18.35
C LEU A 107 -14.54 -12.21 -18.26
N ILE A 108 -13.96 -12.24 -17.05
CA ILE A 108 -12.58 -12.69 -16.82
C ILE A 108 -12.41 -14.13 -17.29
N ARG A 109 -13.34 -15.03 -16.96
CA ARG A 109 -13.30 -16.44 -17.41
C ARG A 109 -13.34 -16.56 -18.93
N ARG A 110 -14.13 -15.72 -19.61
CA ARG A 110 -14.22 -15.69 -21.08
C ARG A 110 -12.96 -15.15 -21.75
N ILE A 111 -12.34 -14.12 -21.16
CA ILE A 111 -11.12 -13.46 -21.69
C ILE A 111 -9.86 -14.28 -21.39
N GLY A 112 -9.85 -14.99 -20.26
CA GLY A 112 -8.68 -15.64 -19.68
C GLY A 112 -7.95 -14.71 -18.70
N ILE A 113 -7.43 -15.28 -17.60
CA ILE A 113 -6.77 -14.53 -16.52
C ILE A 113 -5.54 -13.77 -17.04
N GLU A 114 -4.72 -14.38 -17.89
CA GLU A 114 -3.49 -13.76 -18.41
C GLU A 114 -3.78 -12.50 -19.24
N LYS A 115 -4.75 -12.58 -20.17
CA LYS A 115 -5.18 -11.42 -20.96
C LYS A 115 -5.85 -10.38 -20.08
N PHE A 116 -6.64 -10.81 -19.10
CA PHE A 116 -7.25 -9.89 -18.15
C PHE A 116 -6.20 -9.11 -17.34
N GLU A 117 -5.22 -9.82 -16.80
CA GLU A 117 -4.12 -9.23 -16.03
C GLU A 117 -3.32 -8.24 -16.88
N LYS A 118 -2.98 -8.63 -18.10
CA LYS A 118 -2.22 -7.78 -19.03
C LYS A 118 -2.96 -6.48 -19.36
N TYR A 119 -4.22 -6.59 -19.81
CA TYR A 119 -4.93 -5.45 -20.41
C TYR A 119 -5.79 -4.64 -19.44
N PHE A 120 -6.39 -5.28 -18.42
CA PHE A 120 -7.36 -4.63 -17.54
C PHE A 120 -6.84 -4.41 -16.12
N LEU A 121 -5.91 -5.26 -15.67
CA LEU A 121 -5.29 -5.09 -14.36
C LEU A 121 -4.05 -4.20 -14.46
N TYR A 122 -2.94 -4.68 -15.00
CA TYR A 122 -1.66 -3.99 -14.92
C TYR A 122 -1.53 -2.85 -15.93
N GLY A 123 -1.89 -3.09 -17.20
CA GLY A 123 -1.83 -2.07 -18.25
C GLY A 123 -0.43 -1.50 -18.47
N GLU A 124 0.60 -2.35 -18.44
CA GLU A 124 2.01 -1.94 -18.58
C GLU A 124 2.33 -1.42 -19.98
N ASP A 125 1.62 -1.93 -21.00
CA ASP A 125 1.86 -1.64 -22.41
C ASP A 125 1.28 -0.28 -22.85
N GLY A 126 0.54 0.42 -21.99
CA GLY A 126 -0.04 1.72 -22.32
C GLY A 126 -1.09 1.66 -23.43
N CYS A 127 -1.72 0.49 -23.66
CA CYS A 127 -2.74 0.32 -24.69
C CYS A 127 -3.98 1.17 -24.40
N SER A 128 -4.48 1.84 -25.42
CA SER A 128 -5.77 2.52 -25.45
C SER A 128 -6.93 1.53 -25.33
N ALA A 129 -8.11 2.03 -24.96
CA ALA A 129 -9.31 1.19 -24.88
C ALA A 129 -9.69 0.54 -26.22
N ALA A 130 -9.38 1.20 -27.34
CA ALA A 130 -9.60 0.68 -28.69
C ALA A 130 -8.68 -0.50 -29.03
N GLU A 131 -7.39 -0.38 -28.70
CA GLU A 131 -6.41 -1.47 -28.91
C GLU A 131 -6.73 -2.69 -28.02
N ILE A 132 -7.18 -2.45 -26.78
CA ILE A 132 -7.64 -3.53 -25.88
C ILE A 132 -8.91 -4.19 -26.44
N ALA A 133 -9.85 -3.40 -26.95
CA ALA A 133 -11.08 -3.88 -27.57
C ALA A 133 -10.77 -4.81 -28.75
N GLU A 134 -9.84 -4.43 -29.61
CA GLU A 134 -9.37 -5.26 -30.73
C GLU A 134 -8.67 -6.55 -30.26
N ALA A 135 -7.73 -6.45 -29.31
CA ALA A 135 -6.95 -7.59 -28.81
C ALA A 135 -7.80 -8.65 -28.09
N VAL A 136 -8.92 -8.23 -27.48
CA VAL A 136 -9.80 -9.09 -26.68
C VAL A 136 -11.09 -9.45 -27.44
N GLY A 137 -11.38 -8.79 -28.56
CA GLY A 137 -12.60 -9.00 -29.34
C GLY A 137 -13.86 -8.46 -28.65
N LEU A 138 -13.74 -7.33 -27.94
CA LEU A 138 -14.84 -6.67 -27.24
C LEU A 138 -15.10 -5.28 -27.82
N LYS A 139 -16.27 -4.72 -27.54
CA LYS A 139 -16.54 -3.31 -27.87
C LYS A 139 -15.84 -2.38 -26.87
N GLU A 140 -15.46 -1.19 -27.32
CA GLU A 140 -14.72 -0.21 -26.51
C GLU A 140 -15.50 0.24 -25.25
N ASP A 141 -16.82 0.40 -25.36
CA ASP A 141 -17.70 0.73 -24.24
C ASP A 141 -17.66 -0.36 -23.15
N VAL A 142 -17.64 -1.63 -23.55
CA VAL A 142 -17.50 -2.78 -22.65
C VAL A 142 -16.13 -2.77 -21.98
N VAL A 143 -15.05 -2.46 -22.71
CA VAL A 143 -13.70 -2.36 -22.14
C VAL A 143 -13.63 -1.28 -21.06
N ARG A 144 -14.14 -0.07 -21.33
CA ARG A 144 -14.18 1.03 -20.36
C ARG A 144 -14.99 0.64 -19.12
N ARG A 145 -16.11 -0.06 -19.30
CA ARG A 145 -16.94 -0.56 -18.20
C ARG A 145 -16.18 -1.60 -17.36
N ILE A 146 -15.43 -2.52 -17.97
CA ILE A 146 -14.60 -3.49 -17.24
C ILE A 146 -13.55 -2.75 -16.40
N ILE A 147 -12.82 -1.79 -16.95
CA ILE A 147 -11.79 -1.02 -16.22
C ILE A 147 -12.40 -0.33 -14.99
N SER A 148 -13.52 0.37 -15.18
CA SER A 148 -14.24 1.03 -14.08
C SER A 148 -14.70 0.04 -13.00
N LEU A 149 -15.16 -1.13 -13.43
CA LEU A 149 -15.65 -2.15 -12.54
C LEU A 149 -14.54 -2.83 -11.74
N VAL A 150 -13.38 -3.08 -12.35
CA VAL A 150 -12.19 -3.62 -11.67
C VAL A 150 -11.76 -2.71 -10.53
N LEU A 151 -11.70 -1.40 -10.78
CA LEU A 151 -11.35 -0.42 -9.75
C LEU A 151 -12.42 -0.37 -8.65
N THR A 152 -13.71 -0.32 -9.01
CA THR A 152 -14.82 -0.21 -8.05
C THR A 152 -14.95 -1.44 -7.17
N VAL A 153 -14.95 -2.64 -7.75
CA VAL A 153 -15.05 -3.92 -7.01
C VAL A 153 -13.81 -4.14 -6.17
N GLY A 154 -12.63 -3.91 -6.74
CA GLY A 154 -11.36 -4.15 -6.07
C GLY A 154 -11.09 -3.20 -4.90
N ALA A 155 -11.64 -1.98 -4.93
CA ALA A 155 -11.46 -1.01 -3.86
C ALA A 155 -12.13 -1.40 -2.54
N ARG A 156 -13.12 -2.29 -2.61
CA ARG A 156 -13.81 -2.82 -1.43
C ARG A 156 -13.06 -4.05 -0.93
N SER A 157 -12.23 -3.82 0.08
CA SER A 157 -11.42 -4.84 0.72
C SER A 157 -12.23 -6.04 1.22
N GLU A 158 -13.52 -5.90 1.46
CA GLU A 158 -14.45 -6.94 1.88
C GLU A 158 -14.59 -8.04 0.83
N PHE A 159 -14.56 -7.70 -0.47
CA PHE A 159 -14.81 -8.69 -1.53
C PHE A 159 -13.58 -9.48 -1.94
N CYS A 160 -12.39 -9.04 -1.52
CA CYS A 160 -11.13 -9.63 -1.96
C CYS A 160 -10.43 -10.39 -0.82
N ARG A 161 -10.99 -10.35 0.39
CA ARG A 161 -10.44 -11.04 1.56
C ARG A 161 -10.63 -12.56 1.45
N PRO A 162 -9.60 -13.35 1.81
CA PRO A 162 -9.73 -14.80 1.96
C PRO A 162 -10.49 -15.20 3.23
N VAL A 163 -10.51 -14.34 4.27
CA VAL A 163 -11.13 -14.64 5.57
C VAL A 163 -12.09 -13.51 5.97
N PRO A 164 -13.30 -13.82 6.48
CA PRO A 164 -14.23 -12.82 6.99
C PRO A 164 -13.60 -11.99 8.12
N ALA A 165 -13.87 -10.69 8.13
CA ALA A 165 -13.38 -9.82 9.19
C ALA A 165 -13.93 -10.31 10.56
N PRO A 166 -13.09 -10.41 11.61
CA PRO A 166 -13.61 -10.74 12.93
C PRO A 166 -14.63 -9.66 13.35
N ALA A 167 -15.80 -10.08 13.84
CA ALA A 167 -16.92 -9.20 14.23
C ALA A 167 -16.63 -8.27 15.43
N ALA A 168 -15.37 -8.07 15.81
CA ALA A 168 -14.99 -7.46 17.07
C ALA A 168 -14.64 -5.96 16.93
N ARG A 169 -15.37 -5.14 17.71
CA ARG A 169 -15.00 -3.80 18.21
C ARG A 169 -15.10 -2.60 17.25
N GLY A 170 -15.95 -2.62 16.24
CA GLY A 170 -16.38 -1.41 15.51
C GLY A 170 -15.31 -0.66 14.70
N ILE A 171 -14.03 -1.05 14.77
CA ILE A 171 -12.94 -0.51 13.96
C ILE A 171 -12.85 -1.36 12.69
N ARG A 172 -13.29 -0.79 11.57
CA ARG A 172 -13.12 -1.40 10.24
C ARG A 172 -11.74 -1.06 9.69
N TYR A 173 -10.87 -2.06 9.60
CA TYR A 173 -9.60 -1.95 8.88
C TYR A 173 -9.82 -2.19 7.39
N HIS A 174 -9.04 -1.50 6.55
CA HIS A 174 -8.87 -1.83 5.15
C HIS A 174 -7.73 -2.84 5.02
N CYS A 175 -8.08 -4.09 4.71
CA CYS A 175 -7.09 -5.11 4.42
C CYS A 175 -6.50 -4.86 3.03
N ILE A 176 -5.18 -4.61 2.96
CA ILE A 176 -4.51 -4.19 1.72
C ILE A 176 -3.70 -5.30 1.05
N ALA A 177 -3.24 -6.28 1.83
CA ALA A 177 -2.37 -7.34 1.33
C ALA A 177 -2.48 -8.63 2.15
N VAL A 178 -2.09 -9.74 1.52
CA VAL A 178 -1.92 -11.06 2.14
C VAL A 178 -0.44 -11.39 2.09
N ILE A 179 0.13 -11.80 3.23
CA ILE A 179 1.51 -12.26 3.33
C ILE A 179 1.51 -13.77 3.16
N GLU A 180 2.32 -14.27 2.23
CA GLU A 180 2.41 -15.68 1.86
C GLU A 180 3.86 -16.16 2.01
N GLN A 181 4.02 -17.46 2.26
CA GLN A 181 5.32 -18.13 2.20
C GLN A 181 5.63 -18.51 0.75
N ASP A 182 6.88 -18.34 0.32
CA ASP A 182 7.29 -18.82 -0.99
C ASP A 182 7.25 -20.36 -1.01
N PRO A 183 6.46 -21.00 -1.88
CA PRO A 183 6.41 -22.46 -1.97
C PRO A 183 7.76 -23.07 -2.37
N ARG A 184 8.67 -22.29 -2.98
CA ARG A 184 10.02 -22.72 -3.35
C ARG A 184 11.05 -22.45 -2.25
N ASP A 185 10.76 -21.50 -1.37
CA ASP A 185 11.63 -21.10 -0.28
C ASP A 185 10.82 -20.77 0.98
N ALA A 186 10.66 -21.77 1.84
CA ALA A 186 9.88 -21.63 3.07
C ALA A 186 10.46 -20.58 4.02
N GLU A 187 11.72 -20.15 3.86
CA GLU A 187 12.34 -19.09 4.67
C GLU A 187 11.89 -17.69 4.26
N ASN A 188 11.50 -17.52 3.00
CA ASN A 188 11.14 -16.24 2.43
C ASN A 188 9.63 -15.99 2.44
N LEU A 189 9.28 -14.75 2.81
CA LEU A 189 7.92 -14.24 2.76
C LEU A 189 7.80 -13.19 1.67
N TYR A 190 6.69 -13.24 0.95
CA TYR A 190 6.27 -12.18 0.03
C TYR A 190 4.85 -11.76 0.36
N PHE A 191 4.37 -10.69 -0.27
CA PHE A 191 3.00 -10.24 -0.09
C PHE A 191 2.34 -9.99 -1.44
N ARG A 192 1.05 -10.31 -1.53
CA ARG A 192 0.18 -9.98 -2.67
C ARG A 192 -0.87 -8.97 -2.25
N PHE A 193 -1.19 -8.06 -3.14
CA PHE A 193 -2.20 -7.03 -2.89
C PHE A 193 -3.60 -7.59 -3.07
N LEU A 194 -4.54 -7.12 -2.24
CA LEU A 194 -5.96 -7.45 -2.40
C LEU A 194 -6.67 -6.54 -3.40
N THR A 195 -6.11 -5.36 -3.66
CA THR A 195 -6.77 -4.33 -4.46
C THR A 195 -5.98 -3.99 -5.73
N PRO A 196 -6.65 -3.90 -6.90
CA PRO A 196 -6.06 -3.56 -8.19
C PRO A 196 -5.19 -2.30 -8.21
N HIS A 197 -5.63 -1.19 -7.61
CA HIS A 197 -4.84 0.05 -7.66
C HIS A 197 -3.49 -0.05 -6.95
N TRP A 198 -3.29 -1.01 -6.04
CA TRP A 198 -1.97 -1.33 -5.49
C TRP A 198 -1.16 -2.22 -6.41
N ALA A 199 -1.78 -3.27 -6.94
CA ALA A 199 -1.15 -4.24 -7.84
C ALA A 199 -0.66 -3.58 -9.14
N ARG A 200 -1.31 -2.51 -9.60
CA ARG A 200 -0.92 -1.69 -10.77
C ARG A 200 0.39 -0.93 -10.58
N GLY A 201 0.89 -0.82 -9.36
CA GLY A 201 2.12 -0.09 -9.04
C GLY A 201 2.03 1.39 -9.39
N ARG A 202 3.15 1.99 -9.74
CA ARG A 202 3.33 3.44 -9.85
C ARG A 202 3.15 3.97 -11.26
N TYR A 203 2.78 5.23 -11.36
CA TYR A 203 2.86 5.99 -12.59
C TYR A 203 4.29 6.44 -12.87
N LEU A 204 4.72 6.33 -14.12
CA LEU A 204 5.98 6.85 -14.62
C LEU A 204 5.68 7.91 -15.66
N VAL A 205 6.18 9.12 -15.41
CA VAL A 205 6.11 10.24 -16.34
C VAL A 205 7.50 10.41 -16.94
N ASP A 206 7.57 10.36 -18.26
CA ASP A 206 8.75 10.80 -19.02
C ASP A 206 8.71 12.32 -19.15
N TYR A 207 9.49 13.01 -18.33
CA TYR A 207 9.47 14.48 -18.28
C TYR A 207 10.09 15.12 -19.52
N GLU A 208 11.07 14.49 -20.16
CA GLU A 208 11.70 15.04 -21.37
C GLU A 208 10.67 15.13 -22.49
N ARG A 209 9.94 14.04 -22.71
CA ARG A 209 8.87 13.99 -23.72
C ARG A 209 7.64 14.80 -23.36
N LEU A 210 7.33 14.90 -22.08
CA LEU A 210 6.26 15.77 -21.63
C LEU A 210 6.57 17.23 -22.01
N GLU A 211 7.83 17.67 -21.95
CA GLU A 211 8.22 19.00 -22.40
C GLU A 211 8.18 19.15 -23.94
N GLU A 212 8.59 18.13 -24.70
CA GLU A 212 8.46 18.11 -26.16
C GLU A 212 6.99 18.24 -26.58
N TRP A 213 6.10 17.41 -26.01
CA TRP A 213 4.67 17.43 -26.26
C TRP A 213 4.03 18.79 -25.91
N LYS A 214 4.46 19.43 -24.81
CA LYS A 214 4.00 20.79 -24.45
C LYS A 214 4.39 21.83 -25.50
N ARG A 215 5.58 21.71 -26.11
CA ARG A 215 6.08 22.65 -27.13
C ARG A 215 5.31 22.51 -28.44
N GLU A 216 5.05 21.29 -28.88
CA GLU A 216 4.34 20.99 -30.12
C GLU A 216 2.88 21.47 -30.06
N ARG A 217 2.20 21.19 -28.95
CA ARG A 217 0.75 21.42 -28.84
C ARG A 217 0.36 22.85 -28.51
N ARG A 218 1.31 23.69 -28.05
CA ARG A 218 1.07 25.09 -27.66
C ARG A 218 -0.14 25.26 -26.73
N LEU A 219 -0.13 24.55 -25.61
CA LEU A 219 -1.23 24.52 -24.64
C LEU A 219 -1.69 25.92 -24.20
N ASN A 220 -3.01 26.11 -24.10
CA ASN A 220 -3.61 27.31 -23.54
C ASN A 220 -3.48 27.37 -21.99
N ALA A 221 -3.84 28.50 -21.38
CA ALA A 221 -3.69 28.67 -19.93
C ALA A 221 -4.51 27.66 -19.09
N GLY A 222 -5.70 27.29 -19.57
CA GLY A 222 -6.58 26.31 -18.92
C GLY A 222 -6.02 24.89 -18.98
N GLU A 223 -5.55 24.47 -20.16
CA GLU A 223 -4.89 23.18 -20.38
C GLU A 223 -3.62 23.03 -19.55
N ARG A 224 -2.78 24.08 -19.48
CA ARG A 224 -1.60 24.09 -18.61
C ARG A 224 -1.98 23.93 -17.14
N ARG A 225 -3.07 24.56 -16.69
CA ARG A 225 -3.58 24.40 -15.32
C ARG A 225 -4.05 22.97 -15.07
N ARG A 226 -4.83 22.39 -16.00
CA ARG A 226 -5.34 21.03 -15.92
C ARG A 226 -4.20 20.00 -15.91
N LEU A 227 -3.21 20.15 -16.78
CA LEU A 227 -2.01 19.31 -16.81
C LEU A 227 -1.27 19.35 -15.46
N ARG A 228 -1.04 20.55 -14.90
CA ARG A 228 -0.42 20.67 -13.56
C ARG A 228 -1.23 19.93 -12.49
N GLN A 229 -2.56 19.98 -12.55
CA GLN A 229 -3.42 19.25 -11.61
C GLN A 229 -3.31 17.73 -11.78
N VAL A 230 -3.33 17.22 -13.01
CA VAL A 230 -3.14 15.79 -13.33
C VAL A 230 -1.79 15.31 -12.82
N LEU A 231 -0.69 15.98 -13.17
CA LEU A 231 0.66 15.64 -12.70
C LEU A 231 0.74 15.65 -11.17
N LYS A 232 0.11 16.64 -10.52
CA LYS A 232 0.12 16.71 -9.06
C LYS A 232 -0.62 15.54 -8.41
N ARG A 233 -1.75 15.10 -8.98
CA ARG A 233 -2.47 13.90 -8.51
C ARG A 233 -1.63 12.64 -8.70
N LEU A 234 -0.96 12.50 -9.85
CA LEU A 234 -0.04 11.38 -10.11
C LEU A 234 1.10 11.31 -9.08
N GLU A 235 1.73 12.45 -8.78
CA GLU A 235 2.76 12.54 -7.73
C GLU A 235 2.25 12.10 -6.36
N LEU A 236 1.05 12.55 -5.97
CA LEU A 236 0.46 12.25 -4.67
C LEU A 236 0.06 10.76 -4.55
N LEU A 237 -0.47 10.17 -5.63
CA LEU A 237 -0.75 8.74 -5.72
C LEU A 237 0.55 7.92 -5.62
N ASN A 238 1.57 8.29 -6.40
CA ASN A 238 2.88 7.63 -6.35
C ASN A 238 3.49 7.72 -4.95
N MET A 239 3.52 8.91 -4.33
CA MET A 239 4.03 9.08 -2.97
C MET A 239 3.33 8.15 -1.97
N ARG A 240 2.01 8.04 -2.07
CA ARG A 240 1.22 7.12 -1.22
C ARG A 240 1.61 5.66 -1.47
N GLN A 241 1.68 5.23 -2.73
CA GLN A 241 2.09 3.88 -3.13
C GLN A 241 3.50 3.53 -2.70
N ASP A 242 4.47 4.40 -2.98
CA ASP A 242 5.87 4.24 -2.60
C ASP A 242 6.00 4.08 -1.08
N THR A 243 5.32 4.94 -0.31
CA THR A 243 5.36 4.90 1.17
C THR A 243 4.81 3.58 1.70
N LEU A 244 3.64 3.15 1.21
CA LEU A 244 2.98 1.93 1.68
C LEU A 244 3.72 0.66 1.26
N PHE A 245 4.21 0.60 0.02
CA PHE A 245 5.02 -0.50 -0.46
C PHE A 245 6.30 -0.66 0.36
N GLN A 246 7.00 0.44 0.67
CA GLN A 246 8.20 0.41 1.52
C GLN A 246 7.88 -0.05 2.94
N ILE A 247 6.78 0.43 3.53
CA ILE A 247 6.33 -0.02 4.85
C ILE A 247 6.06 -1.52 4.87
N LEU A 248 5.26 -2.03 3.92
CA LEU A 248 4.91 -3.44 3.81
C LEU A 248 6.14 -4.32 3.60
N SER A 249 7.03 -3.94 2.68
CA SER A 249 8.27 -4.66 2.42
C SER A 249 9.13 -4.76 3.68
N ARG A 250 9.34 -3.63 4.38
CA ARG A 250 10.13 -3.62 5.62
C ARG A 250 9.48 -4.43 6.74
N ILE A 251 8.17 -4.32 6.93
CA ILE A 251 7.45 -5.11 7.94
C ILE A 251 7.58 -6.60 7.65
N THR A 252 7.37 -7.01 6.41
CA THR A 252 7.42 -8.41 5.98
C THR A 252 8.81 -9.00 6.22
N THR A 253 9.87 -8.28 5.84
CA THR A 253 11.26 -8.70 6.04
C THR A 253 11.68 -8.70 7.51
N GLU A 254 11.36 -7.66 8.28
CA GLU A 254 11.81 -7.56 9.68
C GLU A 254 11.06 -8.50 10.61
N GLN A 255 9.78 -8.73 10.35
CA GLN A 255 8.93 -9.60 11.17
C GLN A 255 8.85 -11.03 10.63
N THR A 256 9.73 -11.43 9.70
CA THR A 256 9.68 -12.76 9.05
C THR A 256 9.62 -13.90 10.06
N SER A 257 10.49 -13.89 11.09
CA SER A 257 10.53 -14.97 12.09
C SER A 257 9.22 -15.10 12.87
N PHE A 258 8.58 -13.99 13.23
CA PHE A 258 7.26 -13.99 13.86
C PHE A 258 6.17 -14.44 12.88
N LEU A 259 6.16 -13.90 11.65
CA LEU A 259 5.16 -14.19 10.63
C LEU A 259 5.20 -15.64 10.11
N ARG A 260 6.29 -16.37 10.34
CA ARG A 260 6.38 -17.81 10.04
C ARG A 260 5.97 -18.71 11.18
N THR A 261 6.35 -18.35 12.41
CA THR A 261 6.19 -19.22 13.59
C THR A 261 4.96 -18.91 14.42
N ARG A 262 4.37 -17.71 14.26
CA ARG A 262 3.33 -17.15 15.13
C ARG A 262 3.79 -16.90 16.57
N GLU A 263 5.08 -17.00 16.86
CA GLU A 263 5.63 -16.87 18.21
C GLU A 263 6.03 -15.43 18.53
N ASP A 264 5.34 -14.79 19.49
CA ASP A 264 5.57 -13.37 19.82
C ASP A 264 7.01 -13.07 20.30
N TRP A 265 7.70 -14.04 20.90
CA TRP A 265 9.10 -13.88 21.33
C TRP A 265 10.09 -13.83 20.16
N ARG A 266 9.69 -14.26 18.95
CA ARG A 266 10.48 -14.17 17.71
C ARG A 266 10.29 -12.87 16.94
N ARG A 267 9.51 -11.92 17.45
CA ARG A 267 9.37 -10.58 16.86
C ARG A 267 10.69 -9.83 16.91
N ARG A 268 10.92 -8.95 15.95
CA ARG A 268 12.07 -8.02 15.97
C ARG A 268 11.66 -6.61 16.38
N PRO A 269 12.51 -5.86 17.09
CA PRO A 269 12.24 -4.45 17.36
C PRO A 269 12.13 -3.63 16.07
N LEU A 270 10.94 -3.13 15.77
CA LEU A 270 10.68 -2.21 14.67
C LEU A 270 9.72 -1.14 15.14
N SER A 271 10.27 -0.08 15.74
CA SER A 271 9.44 1.06 16.15
C SER A 271 9.00 1.88 14.94
N LEU A 272 7.88 2.58 15.08
CA LEU A 272 7.39 3.51 14.06
C LEU A 272 8.44 4.58 13.69
N ARG A 273 9.19 5.09 14.68
CA ARG A 273 10.27 6.08 14.44
C ARG A 273 11.42 5.48 13.65
N GLU A 274 11.78 4.23 13.98
CA GLU A 274 12.84 3.51 13.29
C GLU A 274 12.45 3.21 11.84
N LEU A 275 11.21 2.75 11.62
CA LEU A 275 10.68 2.54 10.28
C LEU A 275 10.68 3.86 9.47
N ALA A 276 10.22 4.95 10.05
CA ALA A 276 10.20 6.27 9.42
C ALA A 276 11.62 6.72 9.00
N ARG A 277 12.61 6.52 9.87
CA ARG A 277 14.03 6.82 9.59
C ARG A 277 14.56 5.99 8.42
N ARG A 278 14.26 4.68 8.38
CA ARG A 278 14.72 3.76 7.34
C ARG A 278 14.15 4.06 5.95
N ILE A 279 12.92 4.55 5.88
CA ILE A 279 12.26 4.89 4.60
C ILE A 279 12.37 6.39 4.24
N GLY A 280 13.06 7.19 5.07
CA GLY A 280 13.32 8.61 4.79
C GLY A 280 12.11 9.53 4.91
N VAL A 281 11.12 9.21 5.77
CA VAL A 281 9.92 10.04 5.97
C VAL A 281 9.70 10.41 7.44
N SER A 282 8.76 11.33 7.70
CA SER A 282 8.41 11.69 9.07
C SER A 282 7.65 10.56 9.80
N PRO A 283 7.77 10.43 11.13
CA PRO A 283 6.92 9.52 11.91
C PRO A 283 5.41 9.74 11.68
N SER A 284 4.99 10.99 11.48
CA SER A 284 3.58 11.31 11.19
C SER A 284 3.11 10.75 9.85
N THR A 285 4.00 10.65 8.85
CA THR A 285 3.75 10.05 7.54
C THR A 285 3.50 8.55 7.69
N VAL A 286 4.37 7.83 8.41
CA VAL A 286 4.19 6.39 8.68
C VAL A 286 2.91 6.13 9.46
N SER A 287 2.66 6.91 10.52
CA SER A 287 1.45 6.78 11.34
C SER A 287 0.18 6.89 10.48
N ARG A 288 0.07 7.93 9.63
CA ARG A 288 -1.06 8.09 8.71
C ARG A 288 -1.13 6.97 7.67
N ALA A 289 0.02 6.54 7.15
CA ALA A 289 0.10 5.49 6.15
C ALA A 289 -0.32 4.11 6.68
N ILE A 290 -0.25 3.83 7.98
CA ILE A 290 -0.67 2.52 8.52
C ILE A 290 -2.00 2.57 9.27
N SER A 291 -2.53 3.76 9.55
CA SER A 291 -3.81 3.95 10.23
C SER A 291 -4.93 3.25 9.47
N ASN A 292 -5.74 2.49 10.20
CA ASN A 292 -6.87 1.73 9.67
C ASN A 292 -6.51 0.77 8.51
N ARG A 293 -5.26 0.31 8.44
CA ARG A 293 -4.82 -0.70 7.46
C ARG A 293 -4.33 -1.98 8.15
N SER A 294 -4.62 -3.09 7.51
CA SER A 294 -4.31 -4.44 7.99
C SER A 294 -3.78 -5.30 6.85
N VAL A 295 -3.18 -6.42 7.23
CA VAL A 295 -2.72 -7.47 6.32
C VAL A 295 -3.19 -8.83 6.84
N VAL A 296 -3.39 -9.79 5.95
CA VAL A 296 -3.59 -11.18 6.34
C VAL A 296 -2.22 -11.84 6.52
N ALA A 297 -1.98 -12.44 7.67
CA ALA A 297 -0.75 -13.19 7.94
C ALA A 297 -0.78 -14.56 7.24
N PRO A 298 0.38 -15.26 7.12
CA PRO A 298 0.44 -16.56 6.45
C PRO A 298 -0.49 -17.64 7.01
N TRP A 299 -0.88 -17.53 8.28
CA TRP A 299 -1.82 -18.43 8.95
C TRP A 299 -3.29 -17.96 8.88
N GLY A 300 -3.61 -17.00 8.00
CA GLY A 300 -4.98 -16.56 7.72
C GLY A 300 -5.56 -15.51 8.67
N ALA A 301 -4.87 -15.11 9.74
CA ALA A 301 -5.36 -14.07 10.64
C ALA A 301 -5.13 -12.66 10.07
N GLU A 302 -6.15 -11.81 10.14
CA GLU A 302 -6.01 -10.38 9.83
C GLU A 302 -5.33 -9.63 10.99
N ILE A 303 -4.24 -8.93 10.68
CA ILE A 303 -3.40 -8.22 11.65
C ILE A 303 -3.32 -6.74 11.26
N PRO A 304 -3.65 -5.80 12.17
CA PRO A 304 -3.41 -4.39 11.94
C PRO A 304 -1.92 -4.10 11.74
N LEU A 305 -1.56 -3.32 10.72
CA LEU A 305 -0.15 -2.98 10.43
C LEU A 305 0.56 -2.35 11.64
N LYS A 306 -0.17 -1.52 12.38
CA LYS A 306 0.34 -0.89 13.61
C LYS A 306 0.80 -1.90 14.67
N SER A 307 0.17 -3.07 14.74
CA SER A 307 0.53 -4.12 15.72
C SER A 307 1.81 -4.88 15.35
N LEU A 308 2.24 -4.80 14.08
CA LEU A 308 3.52 -5.34 13.61
C LEU A 308 4.69 -4.39 13.90
N LEU A 309 4.41 -3.16 14.31
CA LEU A 309 5.41 -2.18 14.75
C LEU A 309 5.62 -2.28 16.25
N THR A 310 6.50 -3.19 16.67
CA THR A 310 6.80 -3.42 18.08
C THR A 310 8.04 -2.68 18.54
N GLY A 311 7.90 -1.89 19.61
CA GLY A 311 9.05 -1.25 20.26
C GLY A 311 9.96 -2.27 20.93
N GLN A 312 11.25 -1.96 21.02
CA GLN A 312 12.29 -2.83 21.59
C GLN A 312 11.95 -3.36 22.98
N ARG A 313 11.33 -2.54 23.83
CA ARG A 313 10.93 -2.93 25.18
C ARG A 313 9.87 -4.04 25.20
N VAL A 314 8.89 -3.97 24.29
CA VAL A 314 7.81 -4.97 24.19
C VAL A 314 8.40 -6.31 23.74
N VAL A 315 9.23 -6.29 22.70
CA VAL A 315 9.91 -7.49 22.20
C VAL A 315 10.77 -8.13 23.28
N MET A 316 11.56 -7.33 24.01
CA MET A 316 12.41 -7.84 25.09
C MET A 316 11.60 -8.47 26.22
N LEU A 317 10.43 -7.91 26.59
CA LEU A 317 9.54 -8.52 27.57
C LEU A 317 9.00 -9.87 27.08
N SER A 318 8.61 -9.98 25.81
CA SER A 318 8.16 -11.26 25.23
C SER A 318 9.25 -12.32 25.26
N ILE A 319 10.49 -11.97 24.90
CA ILE A 319 11.65 -12.89 24.95
C ILE A 319 11.93 -13.33 26.38
N LEU A 320 12.05 -12.39 27.31
CA LEU A 320 12.35 -12.70 28.70
C LEU A 320 11.23 -13.51 29.38
N SER A 321 9.96 -13.24 29.03
CA SER A 321 8.81 -14.05 29.49
C SER A 321 8.90 -15.48 28.99
N TYR A 322 9.19 -15.67 27.70
CA TYR A 322 9.41 -17.00 27.13
C TYR A 322 10.57 -17.73 27.79
N TRP A 323 11.73 -17.07 27.97
CA TRP A 323 12.87 -17.65 28.66
C TRP A 323 12.59 -17.98 30.13
N ALA A 324 11.78 -17.18 30.83
CA ALA A 324 11.35 -17.47 32.19
C ALA A 324 10.48 -18.72 32.26
N ALA A 325 9.51 -18.86 31.36
CA ALA A 325 8.65 -20.04 31.26
C ALA A 325 9.45 -21.32 30.98
N HIS A 326 10.59 -21.22 30.27
CA HIS A 326 11.47 -22.35 29.94
C HIS A 326 12.65 -22.50 30.93
N GLY A 327 12.59 -21.87 32.10
CA GLY A 327 13.62 -22.01 33.15
C GLY A 327 14.97 -21.35 32.85
N ARG A 328 15.09 -20.62 31.73
CA ARG A 328 16.31 -19.88 31.33
C ARG A 328 16.47 -18.56 32.09
N VAL A 329 15.41 -18.06 32.75
CA VAL A 329 15.48 -16.92 33.68
C VAL A 329 15.23 -17.41 35.10
N GLY A 330 16.30 -17.78 35.80
CA GLY A 330 16.25 -18.26 37.18
C GLY A 330 16.98 -17.35 38.17
N ARG A 331 16.97 -17.73 39.46
CA ARG A 331 17.65 -17.00 40.55
C ARG A 331 19.18 -16.90 40.35
N LYS A 332 19.77 -17.86 39.62
CA LYS A 332 21.21 -17.93 39.32
C LYS A 332 21.63 -17.11 38.10
N VAL A 333 20.70 -16.70 37.24
CA VAL A 333 21.01 -15.98 36.00
C VAL A 333 21.09 -14.48 36.29
N THR A 334 22.22 -13.89 35.95
CA THR A 334 22.51 -12.46 36.11
C THR A 334 21.90 -11.63 34.98
N ASP A 335 21.65 -10.35 35.25
CA ASP A 335 21.13 -9.45 34.20
C ASP A 335 22.16 -9.21 33.09
N GLU A 336 23.45 -9.44 33.37
CA GLU A 336 24.51 -9.32 32.38
C GLU A 336 24.54 -10.52 31.41
N GLU A 337 24.29 -11.74 31.90
CA GLU A 337 24.11 -12.92 31.05
C GLU A 337 22.89 -12.75 30.15
N LEU A 338 21.76 -12.29 30.69
CA LEU A 338 20.56 -12.02 29.90
C LEU A 338 20.80 -10.95 28.83
N MET A 339 21.58 -9.91 29.15
CA MET A 339 21.99 -8.88 28.18
C MET A 339 22.81 -9.50 27.04
N ARG A 340 23.77 -10.38 27.35
CA ARG A 340 24.58 -11.09 26.34
C ARG A 340 23.72 -12.02 25.47
N CYS A 341 22.81 -12.80 26.07
CA CYS A 341 21.88 -13.66 25.33
C CYS A 341 20.97 -12.84 24.41
N LEU A 342 20.45 -11.70 24.87
CA LEU A 342 19.61 -10.82 24.03
C LEU A 342 20.37 -10.29 22.81
N ALA A 343 21.65 -9.95 22.98
CA ALA A 343 22.49 -9.51 21.88
C ALA A 343 22.81 -10.65 20.90
N GLN A 344 23.13 -11.85 21.41
CA GLN A 344 23.53 -13.00 20.59
C GLN A 344 22.36 -13.68 19.86
N GLU A 345 21.25 -13.95 20.57
CA GLU A 345 20.13 -14.74 20.05
C GLU A 345 19.07 -13.87 19.36
N ALA A 346 18.85 -12.65 19.86
CA ALA A 346 17.79 -11.77 19.36
C ALA A 346 18.32 -10.52 18.64
N GLY A 347 19.64 -10.28 18.63
CA GLY A 347 20.24 -9.07 18.06
C GLY A 347 19.87 -7.78 18.79
N ILE A 348 19.47 -7.87 20.07
CA ILE A 348 19.00 -6.73 20.87
C ILE A 348 20.12 -6.25 21.80
N THR A 349 20.77 -5.16 21.43
CA THR A 349 21.78 -4.51 22.28
C THR A 349 21.11 -3.54 23.25
N VAL A 350 21.24 -3.81 24.55
CA VAL A 350 20.66 -3.02 25.64
C VAL A 350 21.64 -2.91 26.81
N SER A 351 21.42 -1.92 27.68
CA SER A 351 22.17 -1.84 28.94
C SER A 351 21.65 -2.86 29.96
N ARG A 352 22.52 -3.28 30.88
CA ARG A 352 22.16 -4.10 32.05
C ARG A 352 20.98 -3.50 32.84
N ARG A 353 20.92 -2.16 32.96
CA ARG A 353 19.83 -1.46 33.66
C ARG A 353 18.47 -1.68 32.99
N THR A 354 18.44 -1.64 31.66
CA THR A 354 17.22 -1.88 30.87
C THR A 354 16.72 -3.31 31.04
N VAL A 355 17.64 -4.28 31.08
CA VAL A 355 17.33 -5.70 31.34
C VAL A 355 16.74 -5.88 32.74
N ASN A 356 17.39 -5.32 33.77
CA ASN A 356 16.88 -5.36 35.16
C ASN A 356 15.46 -4.78 35.26
N GLU A 357 15.21 -3.63 34.63
CA GLU A 357 13.92 -2.96 34.65
C GLU A 357 12.81 -3.82 34.01
N CYS A 358 13.11 -4.52 32.92
CA CYS A 358 12.13 -5.39 32.27
C CYS A 358 11.95 -6.71 33.00
N ARG A 359 13.03 -7.29 33.57
CA ARG A 359 12.96 -8.46 34.45
C ARG A 359 12.09 -8.20 35.69
N ARG A 360 12.12 -6.99 36.26
CA ARG A 360 11.23 -6.61 37.37
C ARG A 360 9.76 -6.58 37.00
N ARG A 361 9.41 -6.34 35.73
CA ARG A 361 8.02 -6.32 35.24
C ARG A 361 7.46 -7.72 34.95
N LEU A 362 8.31 -8.76 34.96
CA LEU A 362 7.89 -10.15 34.79
C LEU A 362 7.58 -10.86 36.12
N LYS A 363 8.01 -10.27 37.24
CA LYS A 363 7.57 -10.64 38.57
C LYS A 363 6.25 -9.96 38.87
#